data_AF-A0ABD3ZRP0-F1
#
_entry.id   AF-A0ABD3ZRP0-F1
#
_cell.length_a   1.000
_cell.length_b   1.000
_cell.length_c   1.000
_cell.angle_alpha   90.00
_cell.angle_beta   90.00
_cell.angle_gamma   90.00
#
_symmetry.space_group_name_H-M   'P 1'
#
loop_
_entity.id
_entity.type
_entity.pdbx_description
1 polymer ?
#
loop_
_entity_poly.entity_id
_entity_poly.type
_entity_poly.pdbx_seq_one_letter_code
_entity_poly.pdbx_strand_id
1 'polypeptide(L)'
;MKIDLNAMGYDELMAHGDAVMEAIKKRTFQEGFRAAKQVQRKLAKMNAEKSAQARRDEIVEQAKAYAEELTNYGDEVRYEPDMWSFATSDVEFVVNRDKRTVVALLKGARTGKVYAKGIAKAAPDDCFNVHIGKAIALRRALGLVVPDEYLNAPQPTEVRVGDVVSNPPEWTGAVIADDGWPLLNGRCVRLKDARKYGLEIIDDSREEMGGE
;
A
#
# COMPACT_ATOMS: atom_id res chain seq x y z
N MET A 1 42.87 33.44 -13.94
CA MET A 1 44.29 33.66 -14.31
C MET A 1 44.52 32.97 -15.65
N LYS A 2 44.85 33.71 -16.71
CA LYS A 2 45.20 33.09 -18.01
C LYS A 2 46.65 32.63 -17.91
N ILE A 3 46.89 31.37 -18.22
CA ILE A 3 48.24 30.81 -18.31
C ILE A 3 48.77 31.18 -19.70
N ASP A 4 49.93 31.84 -19.75
CA ASP A 4 50.61 32.17 -21.01
C ASP A 4 51.58 31.04 -21.38
N LEU A 5 51.15 30.19 -22.31
CA LEU A 5 51.88 29.00 -22.74
C LEU A 5 53.11 29.34 -23.59
N ASN A 6 53.16 30.53 -24.20
CA ASN A 6 54.27 30.93 -25.07
C ASN A 6 55.50 31.40 -24.29
N ALA A 7 55.34 31.68 -22.99
CA ALA A 7 56.41 32.11 -22.10
C ALA A 7 57.03 30.95 -21.29
N MET A 8 56.48 29.73 -21.38
CA MET A 8 56.95 28.56 -20.62
C MET A 8 58.02 27.76 -21.37
N GLY A 9 58.97 27.22 -20.62
CA GLY A 9 59.91 26.21 -21.13
C GLY A 9 59.23 24.87 -21.43
N TYR A 10 59.90 24.01 -22.20
CA TYR A 10 59.35 22.71 -22.61
C TYR A 10 58.97 21.80 -21.41
N ASP A 11 59.82 21.74 -20.39
CA ASP A 11 59.57 20.92 -19.20
C ASP A 11 58.41 21.45 -18.36
N GLU A 12 58.25 22.78 -18.30
CA GLU A 12 57.12 23.44 -17.62
C GLU A 12 55.80 23.17 -18.34
N LEU A 13 55.81 23.18 -19.69
CA LEU A 13 54.65 22.82 -20.49
C LEU A 13 54.21 21.37 -20.26
N MET A 14 55.17 20.44 -20.19
CA MET A 14 54.89 19.03 -19.91
C MET A 14 54.32 18.82 -18.49
N ALA A 15 54.94 19.43 -17.48
CA ALA A 15 54.46 19.37 -16.09
C ALA A 15 53.04 19.94 -15.95
N HIS A 16 52.75 21.04 -16.67
CA HIS A 16 51.42 21.63 -16.67
C HIS A 16 50.40 20.75 -17.40
N GLY A 17 50.81 20.05 -18.47
CA GLY A 17 50.00 19.04 -19.16
C GLY A 17 49.64 17.87 -18.25
N ASP A 18 50.61 17.33 -17.51
CA ASP A 18 50.40 16.24 -16.55
C ASP A 18 49.45 16.64 -15.43
N ALA A 19 49.62 17.85 -14.87
CA ALA A 19 48.74 18.38 -13.84
C ALA A 19 47.29 18.54 -14.33
N VAL A 20 47.10 18.97 -15.58
CA VAL A 20 45.77 19.08 -16.20
C VAL A 20 45.16 17.69 -16.38
N MET A 21 45.92 16.71 -16.87
CA MET A 21 45.43 15.34 -17.04
C MET A 21 45.07 14.68 -15.72
N GLU A 22 45.86 14.87 -14.67
CA GLU A 22 45.53 14.39 -13.31
C GLU A 22 44.28 15.05 -12.74
N ALA A 23 44.10 16.35 -12.96
CA ALA A 23 42.89 17.06 -12.56
C ALA A 23 41.64 16.53 -13.30
N ILE A 24 41.76 16.25 -14.60
CA ILE A 24 40.69 15.64 -15.40
C ILE A 24 40.34 14.26 -14.86
N LYS A 25 41.33 13.37 -14.66
CA LYS A 25 41.12 12.02 -14.10
C LYS A 25 40.43 12.06 -12.74
N LYS A 26 40.84 12.97 -11.85
CA LYS A 26 40.22 13.12 -10.51
C LYS A 26 38.77 13.57 -10.62
N ARG A 27 38.46 14.53 -11.51
CA ARG A 27 37.09 15.02 -11.71
C ARG A 27 36.19 13.95 -12.30
N THR A 28 36.63 13.25 -13.35
CA THR A 28 35.84 12.16 -13.97
C THR A 28 35.58 11.02 -12.98
N PHE A 29 36.58 10.66 -12.15
CA PHE A 29 36.39 9.69 -11.08
C PHE A 29 35.38 10.17 -10.02
N GLN A 30 35.48 11.42 -9.57
CA GLN A 30 34.54 11.98 -8.60
C GLN A 30 33.10 12.08 -9.14
N GLU A 31 32.95 12.48 -10.39
CA GLU A 31 31.66 12.53 -11.09
C GLU A 31 31.07 11.12 -11.24
N GLY A 32 31.88 10.15 -11.67
CA GLY A 32 31.49 8.74 -11.72
C GLY A 32 31.06 8.20 -10.36
N PHE A 33 31.81 8.51 -9.29
CA PHE A 33 31.47 8.10 -7.93
C PHE A 33 30.16 8.72 -7.43
N ARG A 34 29.93 10.01 -7.72
CA ARG A 34 28.67 10.70 -7.38
C ARG A 34 27.48 10.08 -8.12
N ALA A 35 27.63 9.82 -9.42
CA ALA A 35 26.61 9.15 -10.22
C ALA A 35 26.30 7.74 -9.68
N ALA A 36 27.34 6.94 -9.39
CA ALA A 36 27.18 5.61 -8.81
C ALA A 36 26.45 5.65 -7.45
N LYS A 37 26.80 6.61 -6.58
CA LYS A 37 26.13 6.78 -5.27
C LYS A 37 24.65 7.18 -5.42
N GLN A 38 24.31 7.98 -6.42
CA GLN A 38 22.90 8.31 -6.71
C GLN A 38 22.13 7.08 -7.20
N VAL A 39 22.72 6.28 -8.09
CA VAL A 39 22.11 5.03 -8.58
C VAL A 39 21.91 4.03 -7.43
N GLN A 40 22.91 3.84 -6.56
CA GLN A 40 22.77 2.99 -5.39
C GLN A 40 21.67 3.47 -4.44
N ARG A 41 21.55 4.78 -4.19
CA ARG A 41 20.46 5.34 -3.38
C ARG A 41 19.09 5.08 -4.00
N LYS A 42 18.95 5.25 -5.32
CA LYS A 42 17.71 4.93 -6.04
C LYS A 42 17.37 3.44 -5.94
N LEU A 43 18.34 2.55 -6.14
CA LEU A 43 18.16 1.10 -5.98
C LEU A 43 17.74 0.72 -4.57
N ALA A 44 18.39 1.27 -3.54
CA ALA A 44 18.03 1.03 -2.15
C ALA A 44 16.59 1.49 -1.84
N LYS A 45 16.19 2.66 -2.36
CA LYS A 45 14.82 3.16 -2.20
C LYS A 45 13.79 2.24 -2.87
N MET A 46 14.02 1.84 -4.13
CA MET A 46 13.13 0.91 -4.84
C MET A 46 13.02 -0.45 -4.12
N ASN A 47 14.13 -0.97 -3.57
CA ASN A 47 14.12 -2.23 -2.82
C ASN A 47 13.33 -2.10 -1.52
N ALA A 48 13.43 -0.97 -0.82
CA ALA A 48 12.64 -0.70 0.39
C ALA A 48 11.15 -0.58 0.07
N GLU A 49 10.78 0.13 -0.99
CA GLU A 49 9.39 0.25 -1.47
C GLU A 49 8.81 -1.12 -1.86
N LYS A 50 9.58 -1.94 -2.60
CA LYS A 50 9.19 -3.32 -2.94
C LYS A 50 9.01 -4.20 -1.69
N SER A 51 9.86 -4.04 -0.68
CA SER A 51 9.72 -4.73 0.60
C SER A 51 8.49 -4.27 1.38
N ALA A 52 8.12 -2.99 1.30
CA ALA A 52 6.92 -2.47 1.96
C ALA A 52 5.65 -3.00 1.29
N GLN A 53 5.61 -3.04 -0.04
CA GLN A 53 4.49 -3.63 -0.78
C GLN A 53 4.33 -5.12 -0.48
N ALA A 54 5.42 -5.88 -0.44
CA ALA A 54 5.38 -7.31 -0.12
C ALA A 54 4.80 -7.55 1.29
N ARG A 55 5.19 -6.72 2.28
CA ARG A 55 4.64 -6.80 3.64
C ARG A 55 3.15 -6.41 3.68
N ARG A 56 2.71 -5.40 2.93
CA ARG A 56 1.28 -5.06 2.78
C ARG A 56 0.51 -6.26 2.25
N ASP A 57 0.99 -6.83 1.15
CA ASP A 57 0.34 -7.96 0.48
C ASP A 57 0.24 -9.16 1.45
N GLU A 58 1.29 -9.47 2.22
CA GLU A 58 1.25 -10.51 3.26
C GLU A 58 0.22 -10.23 4.38
N ILE A 59 0.17 -8.99 4.88
CA ILE A 59 -0.81 -8.59 5.92
C ILE A 59 -2.25 -8.72 5.39
N VAL A 60 -2.49 -8.32 4.14
CA VAL A 60 -3.82 -8.43 3.50
C VAL A 60 -4.22 -9.90 3.36
N GLU A 61 -3.31 -10.77 2.92
CA GLU A 61 -3.59 -12.21 2.80
C GLU A 61 -3.84 -12.86 4.16
N GLN A 62 -3.08 -12.50 5.20
CA GLN A 62 -3.37 -12.94 6.57
C GLN A 62 -4.75 -12.46 7.04
N ALA A 63 -5.13 -11.22 6.74
CA ALA A 63 -6.44 -10.67 7.11
C ALA A 63 -7.59 -11.37 6.37
N LYS A 64 -7.40 -11.73 5.09
CA LYS A 64 -8.34 -12.55 4.33
C LYS A 64 -8.49 -13.94 4.93
N ALA A 65 -7.38 -14.63 5.17
CA ALA A 65 -7.39 -15.96 5.77
C ALA A 65 -8.07 -15.96 7.14
N TYR A 66 -7.82 -14.93 7.97
CA TYR A 66 -8.48 -14.78 9.27
C TYR A 66 -9.99 -14.55 9.16
N ALA A 67 -10.42 -13.73 8.20
CA ALA A 67 -11.84 -13.49 7.94
C ALA A 67 -12.54 -14.74 7.38
N GLU A 68 -11.86 -15.50 6.52
CA GLU A 68 -12.35 -16.76 5.95
C GLU A 68 -12.41 -17.87 6.99
N GLU A 69 -11.35 -18.10 7.78
CA GLU A 69 -11.30 -19.13 8.81
C GLU A 69 -12.48 -19.03 9.80
N LEU A 70 -12.86 -17.80 10.14
CA LEU A 70 -13.97 -17.51 11.07
C LEU A 70 -15.35 -17.44 10.40
N THR A 71 -15.43 -17.53 9.07
CA THR A 71 -16.69 -17.54 8.31
C THR A 71 -16.98 -18.88 7.60
N ASN A 72 -15.95 -19.67 7.26
CA ASN A 72 -16.05 -20.92 6.51
C ASN A 72 -16.26 -22.17 7.36
N TYR A 73 -16.33 -22.04 8.68
CA TYR A 73 -16.78 -23.15 9.49
C TYR A 73 -18.28 -23.03 9.74
N GLY A 74 -19.01 -24.09 9.37
CA GLY A 74 -20.28 -24.43 9.99
C GLY A 74 -20.19 -24.70 11.51
N ASP A 75 -19.05 -24.39 12.14
CA ASP A 75 -18.93 -24.04 13.54
C ASP A 75 -19.12 -22.53 13.68
N GLU A 76 -20.38 -22.17 13.78
CA GLU A 76 -20.86 -21.09 14.63
C GLU A 76 -19.78 -20.50 15.56
N VAL A 77 -19.50 -19.20 15.45
CA VAL A 77 -18.55 -18.55 16.37
C VAL A 77 -19.10 -18.72 17.77
N ARG A 78 -18.41 -19.51 18.61
CA ARG A 78 -18.73 -19.66 20.03
C ARG A 78 -18.40 -18.36 20.74
N TYR A 79 -19.36 -17.44 20.65
CA TYR A 79 -19.38 -16.26 21.48
C TYR A 79 -19.93 -16.70 22.84
N GLU A 80 -19.19 -16.42 23.91
CA GLU A 80 -19.71 -16.53 25.28
C GLU A 80 -20.35 -15.19 25.65
N PRO A 81 -21.68 -15.01 25.49
CA PRO A 81 -22.36 -13.83 26.01
C PRO A 81 -22.37 -13.82 27.54
N ASP A 82 -22.21 -14.98 28.19
CA ASP A 82 -22.16 -15.15 29.64
C ASP A 82 -21.28 -16.35 30.05
N MET A 83 -20.98 -16.47 31.35
CA MET A 83 -20.07 -17.48 31.94
C MET A 83 -20.59 -18.93 31.87
N TRP A 84 -21.74 -19.18 31.21
CA TRP A 84 -22.44 -20.48 31.25
C TRP A 84 -23.10 -20.91 29.92
N SER A 85 -23.07 -20.10 28.86
CA SER A 85 -23.64 -20.47 27.55
C SER A 85 -22.74 -20.13 26.37
N PHE A 86 -22.60 -21.09 25.46
CA PHE A 86 -21.96 -20.90 24.16
C PHE A 86 -23.05 -20.50 23.17
N ALA A 87 -23.03 -19.26 22.70
CA ALA A 87 -24.02 -18.77 21.77
C ALA A 87 -23.54 -18.92 20.34
N THR A 88 -24.47 -19.52 19.62
CA THR A 88 -24.55 -19.65 18.20
C THR A 88 -24.26 -18.39 17.38
N SER A 89 -23.07 -17.98 16.92
CA SER A 89 -22.96 -16.63 16.29
C SER A 89 -22.50 -16.63 14.83
N ASP A 90 -23.32 -15.99 13.99
CA ASP A 90 -23.00 -15.64 12.60
C ASP A 90 -22.36 -14.25 12.54
N VAL A 91 -21.39 -14.09 11.64
CA VAL A 91 -20.69 -12.82 11.42
C VAL A 91 -21.27 -12.13 10.20
N GLU A 92 -21.83 -10.94 10.38
CA GLU A 92 -22.28 -10.07 9.29
C GLU A 92 -21.37 -8.84 9.20
N PHE A 93 -20.84 -8.57 8.01
CA PHE A 93 -19.99 -7.40 7.75
C PHE A 93 -20.76 -6.32 6.98
N VAL A 94 -20.78 -5.12 7.55
CA VAL A 94 -21.32 -3.92 6.90
C VAL A 94 -20.15 -3.01 6.53
N VAL A 95 -19.91 -2.86 5.23
CA VAL A 95 -18.81 -2.06 4.69
C VAL A 95 -19.34 -0.73 4.17
N ASN A 96 -18.82 0.37 4.69
CA ASN A 96 -19.10 1.71 4.21
C ASN A 96 -17.81 2.33 3.64
N ARG A 97 -17.64 2.24 2.31
CA ARG A 97 -16.45 2.72 1.60
C ARG A 97 -16.32 4.25 1.67
N ASP A 98 -17.43 4.99 1.57
CA ASP A 98 -17.44 6.46 1.66
C ASP A 98 -16.90 6.97 3.00
N LYS A 99 -17.23 6.26 4.09
CA LYS A 99 -16.77 6.59 5.44
C LYS A 99 -15.52 5.83 5.85
N ARG A 100 -14.94 5.01 4.94
CA ARG A 100 -13.79 4.12 5.19
C ARG A 100 -13.95 3.30 6.48
N THR A 101 -15.17 2.79 6.70
CA THR A 101 -15.57 2.13 7.95
C THR A 101 -16.08 0.72 7.65
N VAL A 102 -15.63 -0.25 8.43
CA VAL A 102 -16.14 -1.62 8.42
C VAL A 102 -16.70 -1.94 9.79
N VAL A 103 -17.92 -2.48 9.82
CA VAL A 103 -18.59 -2.92 11.04
C VAL A 103 -18.80 -4.42 10.95
N ALA A 104 -18.37 -5.15 11.98
CA ALA A 104 -18.67 -6.56 12.16
C ALA A 104 -19.77 -6.69 13.21
N LEU A 105 -20.84 -7.39 12.87
CA LEU A 105 -21.97 -7.69 13.75
C LEU A 105 -21.97 -9.19 14.03
N LEU A 106 -21.90 -9.57 15.30
CA LEU A 106 -22.09 -10.95 15.74
C LEU A 106 -23.57 -11.15 16.05
N LYS A 107 -24.28 -11.89 15.20
CA LYS A 107 -25.70 -12.17 15.33
C LYS A 107 -25.91 -13.60 15.79
N GLY A 108 -26.86 -13.81 16.70
CA GLY A 108 -27.25 -15.16 17.08
C GLY A 108 -27.85 -15.92 15.91
N ALA A 109 -27.26 -17.05 15.50
CA ALA A 109 -27.66 -17.88 14.38
C ALA A 109 -29.15 -18.30 14.42
N ARG A 110 -29.70 -18.48 15.63
CA ARG A 110 -31.12 -18.85 15.84
C ARG A 110 -32.05 -17.66 16.07
N THR A 111 -31.55 -16.53 16.56
CA THR A 111 -32.39 -15.42 17.04
C THR A 111 -32.30 -14.17 16.16
N GLY A 112 -31.28 -14.06 15.30
CA GLY A 112 -30.95 -12.88 14.52
C GLY A 112 -30.56 -11.65 15.36
N LYS A 113 -30.47 -11.79 16.69
CA LYS A 113 -30.13 -10.67 17.59
C LYS A 113 -28.64 -10.40 17.57
N VAL A 114 -28.26 -9.14 17.48
CA VAL A 114 -26.86 -8.71 17.59
C VAL A 114 -26.41 -8.83 19.04
N TYR A 115 -25.45 -9.70 19.31
CA TYR A 115 -24.84 -9.86 20.64
C TYR A 115 -23.66 -8.93 20.84
N ALA A 116 -22.84 -8.75 19.79
CA ALA A 116 -21.68 -7.88 19.84
C ALA A 116 -21.45 -7.20 18.50
N LYS A 117 -20.74 -6.06 18.57
CA LYS A 117 -20.34 -5.30 17.39
C LYS A 117 -18.91 -4.82 17.54
N GLY A 118 -18.17 -4.86 16.45
CA GLY A 118 -16.86 -4.26 16.35
C GLY A 118 -16.81 -3.30 15.18
N ILE A 119 -16.13 -2.18 15.36
CA ILE A 119 -16.03 -1.12 14.36
C ILE A 119 -14.55 -0.91 14.06
N ALA A 120 -14.19 -0.97 12.79
CA ALA A 120 -12.89 -0.55 12.27
C ALA A 120 -13.09 0.68 11.38
N LYS A 121 -12.26 1.70 11.56
CA LYS A 121 -12.29 2.91 10.75
C LYS A 121 -10.87 3.28 10.38
N ALA A 122 -10.60 3.43 9.09
CA ALA A 122 -9.31 3.88 8.60
C ALA A 122 -9.15 5.39 8.83
N ALA A 123 -7.91 5.85 9.03
CA ALA A 123 -7.62 7.26 9.15
C ALA A 123 -7.79 7.97 7.79
N PRO A 124 -8.07 9.29 7.75
CA PRO A 124 -8.24 10.02 6.49
C PRO A 124 -6.99 10.03 5.59
N ASP A 125 -5.82 9.93 6.21
CA ASP A 125 -4.49 9.85 5.60
C ASP A 125 -4.04 8.41 5.32
N ASP A 126 -4.84 7.42 5.71
CA ASP A 126 -4.54 6.00 5.49
C ASP A 126 -5.35 5.43 4.33
N CYS A 127 -4.74 4.45 3.63
CA CYS A 127 -5.38 3.73 2.53
C CYS A 127 -6.38 2.70 3.09
N PHE A 128 -7.63 2.83 2.67
CA PHE A 128 -8.69 1.93 3.08
C PHE A 128 -8.47 0.53 2.50
N ASN A 129 -8.60 -0.50 3.34
CA ASN A 129 -8.61 -1.89 2.91
C ASN A 129 -9.74 -2.64 3.63
N VAL A 130 -10.67 -3.20 2.86
CA VAL A 130 -11.84 -3.91 3.40
C VAL A 130 -11.42 -5.15 4.19
N HIS A 131 -10.43 -5.92 3.74
CA HIS A 131 -10.02 -7.16 4.40
C HIS A 131 -9.37 -6.89 5.76
N ILE A 132 -8.45 -5.91 5.83
CA ILE A 132 -7.85 -5.47 7.09
C ILE A 132 -8.94 -4.91 8.02
N GLY A 133 -9.86 -4.10 7.47
CA GLY A 133 -11.01 -3.57 8.21
C GLY A 133 -11.91 -4.65 8.79
N LYS A 134 -12.24 -5.69 7.99
CA LYS A 134 -13.03 -6.87 8.43
C LYS A 134 -12.33 -7.59 9.58
N ALA A 135 -11.02 -7.85 9.47
CA ALA A 135 -10.26 -8.54 10.52
C ALA A 135 -10.20 -7.74 11.84
N ILE A 136 -9.94 -6.42 11.77
CA ILE A 136 -9.93 -5.53 12.94
C ILE A 136 -11.33 -5.45 13.58
N ALA A 137 -12.36 -5.25 12.76
CA ALA A 137 -13.73 -5.16 13.24
C ALA A 137 -14.16 -6.47 13.92
N LEU A 138 -13.81 -7.63 13.34
CA LEU A 138 -14.12 -8.93 13.91
C LEU A 138 -13.41 -9.15 15.26
N ARG A 139 -12.10 -8.88 15.35
CA ARG A 139 -11.37 -9.00 16.63
C ARG A 139 -11.97 -8.12 17.72
N ARG A 140 -12.35 -6.88 17.38
CA ARG A 140 -13.04 -5.97 18.30
C ARG A 140 -14.41 -6.49 18.72
N ALA A 141 -15.17 -7.11 17.82
CA ALA A 141 -16.46 -7.72 18.14
C ALA A 141 -16.32 -8.91 19.09
N LEU A 142 -15.25 -9.70 18.93
CA LEU A 142 -14.92 -10.84 19.79
C LEU A 142 -14.23 -10.45 21.11
N GLY A 143 -13.92 -9.17 21.32
CA GLY A 143 -13.17 -8.72 22.50
C GLY A 143 -11.69 -9.15 22.50
N LEU A 144 -11.15 -9.56 21.36
CA LEU A 144 -9.75 -9.96 21.21
C LEU A 144 -8.86 -8.74 20.96
N VAL A 145 -7.60 -8.86 21.38
CA VAL A 145 -6.57 -7.84 21.11
C VAL A 145 -6.32 -7.77 19.61
N VAL A 146 -6.33 -6.57 19.05
CA VAL A 146 -6.00 -6.32 17.64
C VAL A 146 -4.47 -6.24 17.51
N PRO A 147 -3.83 -7.04 16.65
CA PRO A 147 -2.40 -6.93 16.40
C PRO A 147 -2.00 -5.60 15.79
N ASP A 148 -0.85 -5.10 16.21
CA ASP A 148 -0.28 -3.83 15.74
C ASP A 148 0.03 -3.86 14.23
N GLU A 149 0.28 -5.04 13.66
CA GLU A 149 0.53 -5.24 12.22
C GLU A 149 -0.65 -4.80 11.35
N TYR A 150 -1.88 -4.94 11.85
CA TYR A 150 -3.09 -4.50 11.13
C TYR A 150 -3.36 -3.01 11.33
N LEU A 151 -2.90 -2.44 12.45
CA LEU A 151 -3.07 -1.03 12.77
C LEU A 151 -2.01 -0.14 12.07
N ASN A 152 -0.81 -0.68 11.84
CA ASN A 152 0.32 0.03 11.26
C ASN A 152 0.77 -0.60 9.94
N ALA A 153 -0.18 -1.12 9.16
CA ALA A 153 0.11 -1.68 7.85
C ALA A 153 0.74 -0.59 6.95
N PRO A 154 1.81 -0.90 6.18
CA PRO A 154 2.45 0.08 5.30
C PRO A 154 1.46 0.59 4.24
N GLN A 155 1.69 1.78 3.68
CA GLN A 155 0.88 2.27 2.55
C GLN A 155 1.15 1.47 1.28
N PRO A 156 0.14 1.24 0.41
CA PRO A 156 0.38 0.67 -0.90
C PRO A 156 1.21 1.63 -1.75
N THR A 157 2.21 1.09 -2.44
CA THR A 157 3.16 1.85 -3.27
C THR A 157 2.99 1.58 -4.76
N GLU A 158 2.32 0.48 -5.12
CA GLU A 158 2.10 0.07 -6.51
C GLU A 158 0.61 0.06 -6.85
N VAL A 159 0.24 0.84 -7.87
CA VAL A 159 -1.12 0.82 -8.44
C VAL A 159 -1.32 -0.46 -9.26
N ARG A 160 -2.41 -1.17 -8.98
CA ARG A 160 -2.87 -2.38 -9.67
C ARG A 160 -4.34 -2.24 -10.11
N VAL A 161 -4.77 -3.13 -10.99
CA VAL A 161 -6.17 -3.18 -11.44
C VAL A 161 -7.07 -3.50 -10.25
N GLY A 162 -8.20 -2.80 -10.13
CA GLY A 162 -9.14 -2.92 -9.02
C GLY A 162 -8.89 -1.94 -7.87
N ASP A 163 -7.76 -1.23 -7.85
CA ASP A 163 -7.52 -0.17 -6.87
C ASP A 163 -8.43 1.04 -7.17
N VAL A 164 -8.85 1.76 -6.13
CA VAL A 164 -9.50 3.08 -6.30
C VAL A 164 -8.44 4.14 -6.04
N VAL A 165 -8.27 5.01 -7.03
CA VAL A 165 -7.29 6.09 -6.98
C VAL A 165 -7.97 7.45 -6.96
N SER A 166 -7.27 8.42 -6.40
CA SER A 166 -7.68 9.83 -6.33
C SER A 166 -6.72 10.70 -7.13
N ASN A 167 -7.29 11.65 -7.86
CA ASN A 167 -6.59 12.81 -8.39
C ASN A 167 -7.23 14.07 -7.75
N PRO A 168 -6.58 14.69 -6.75
CA PRO A 168 -7.09 15.91 -6.14
C PRO A 168 -7.34 17.00 -7.19
N PRO A 169 -8.39 17.83 -7.08
CA PRO A 169 -9.27 17.98 -5.90
C PRO A 169 -10.65 17.28 -5.97
N GLU A 170 -11.06 16.67 -7.09
CA GLU A 170 -12.47 16.25 -7.26
C GLU A 170 -12.69 14.91 -7.97
N TRP A 171 -11.63 14.15 -8.25
CA TRP A 171 -11.75 12.95 -9.04
C TRP A 171 -11.26 11.70 -8.30
N THR A 172 -12.18 10.77 -8.07
CA THR A 172 -11.87 9.40 -7.71
C THR A 172 -12.33 8.48 -8.83
N GLY A 173 -11.60 7.39 -9.06
CA GLY A 173 -11.97 6.39 -10.04
C GLY A 173 -11.28 5.06 -9.83
N ALA A 174 -11.91 4.01 -10.33
CA ALA A 174 -11.37 2.65 -10.27
C ALA A 174 -10.31 2.44 -11.36
N VAL A 175 -9.24 1.73 -11.03
CA VAL A 175 -8.19 1.37 -11.98
C VAL A 175 -8.64 0.13 -12.75
N ILE A 176 -8.69 0.26 -14.08
CA ILE A 176 -9.04 -0.83 -15.00
C ILE A 176 -7.82 -1.26 -15.82
N ALA A 177 -7.88 -2.48 -16.37
CA ALA A 177 -6.88 -2.95 -17.32
C ALA A 177 -6.80 -2.04 -18.55
N ASP A 178 -5.63 -1.97 -19.19
CA ASP A 178 -5.42 -1.06 -20.33
C ASP A 178 -6.27 -1.41 -21.55
N ASP A 179 -6.60 -2.68 -21.71
CA ASP A 179 -7.49 -3.28 -22.69
C ASP A 179 -8.91 -3.54 -22.14
N GLY A 180 -9.14 -3.20 -20.87
CA GLY A 180 -10.41 -3.41 -20.18
C GLY A 180 -11.51 -2.49 -20.71
N TRP A 181 -12.73 -3.01 -20.68
CA TRP A 181 -13.92 -2.20 -20.95
C TRP A 181 -14.19 -1.27 -19.76
N PRO A 182 -14.49 0.02 -20.01
CA PRO A 182 -14.86 0.93 -18.94
C PRO A 182 -16.13 0.44 -18.25
N LEU A 183 -16.19 0.64 -16.92
CA LEU A 183 -17.37 0.32 -16.13
C LEU A 183 -18.56 1.13 -16.66
N LEU A 184 -19.70 0.46 -16.89
CA LEU A 184 -20.92 1.09 -17.41
C LEU A 184 -21.37 2.27 -16.51
N ASN A 185 -21.14 2.15 -15.20
CA ASN A 185 -21.46 3.15 -14.19
C ASN A 185 -20.26 3.37 -13.27
N GLY A 186 -19.39 4.34 -13.60
CA GLY A 186 -18.28 4.72 -12.74
C GLY A 186 -17.19 5.50 -13.45
N ARG A 187 -16.45 6.30 -12.69
CA ARG A 187 -15.21 6.91 -13.18
C ARG A 187 -14.11 5.85 -13.15
N CYS A 188 -13.38 5.68 -14.24
CA CYS A 188 -12.27 4.74 -14.31
C CYS A 188 -11.03 5.37 -14.94
N VAL A 189 -9.86 4.85 -14.60
CA VAL A 189 -8.57 5.19 -15.23
C VAL A 189 -7.86 3.92 -15.64
N ARG A 190 -7.18 3.97 -16.79
CA ARG A 190 -6.39 2.83 -17.24
C ARG A 190 -5.13 2.70 -16.39
N LEU A 191 -4.68 1.47 -16.16
CA LEU A 191 -3.50 1.18 -15.36
C LEU A 191 -2.26 1.97 -15.79
N LYS A 192 -1.99 2.07 -17.11
CA LYS A 192 -0.85 2.84 -17.63
C LYS A 192 -0.93 4.33 -17.27
N ASP A 193 -2.14 4.90 -17.28
CA ASP A 193 -2.36 6.31 -17.03
C ASP A 193 -2.24 6.58 -15.53
N ALA A 194 -2.80 5.72 -14.68
CA ALA A 194 -2.66 5.82 -13.23
C ALA A 194 -1.19 5.78 -12.79
N ARG A 195 -0.38 4.88 -13.38
CA ARG A 195 1.07 4.79 -13.14
C ARG A 195 1.82 6.00 -13.68
N LYS A 196 1.46 6.49 -14.87
CA LYS A 196 2.10 7.65 -15.50
C LYS A 196 1.87 8.94 -14.70
N TYR A 197 0.65 9.15 -14.22
CA TYR A 197 0.30 10.34 -13.44
C TYR A 197 0.60 10.21 -11.95
N GLY A 198 0.99 9.03 -11.48
CA GLY A 198 1.33 8.79 -10.07
C GLY A 198 0.14 9.05 -9.15
N LEU A 199 -1.04 8.57 -9.54
CA LEU A 199 -2.27 8.79 -8.77
C LEU A 199 -2.19 8.11 -7.40
N GLU A 200 -2.77 8.76 -6.40
CA GLU A 200 -2.77 8.28 -5.01
C GLU A 200 -3.80 7.16 -4.83
N ILE A 201 -3.39 6.06 -4.20
CA ILE A 201 -4.29 4.94 -3.90
C ILE A 201 -5.03 5.23 -2.61
N ILE A 202 -6.36 5.23 -2.67
CA ILE A 202 -7.23 5.50 -1.51
C ILE A 202 -7.97 4.24 -1.03
N ASP A 203 -8.12 3.25 -1.91
CA ASP A 203 -8.68 1.93 -1.60
C ASP A 203 -7.90 0.87 -2.37
N ASP A 204 -7.23 -0.04 -1.66
CA ASP A 204 -6.45 -1.15 -2.21
C ASP A 204 -7.11 -2.52 -1.97
N SER A 205 -8.40 -2.54 -1.67
CA SER A 205 -9.14 -3.76 -1.33
C SER A 205 -9.21 -4.74 -2.48
N ARG A 206 -9.26 -4.24 -3.73
CA ARG A 206 -9.37 -5.05 -4.96
C ARG A 206 -10.46 -6.11 -4.91
N GLU A 207 -11.53 -5.86 -4.14
CA GLU A 207 -12.72 -6.70 -4.21
C GLU A 207 -13.26 -6.55 -5.63
N GLU A 208 -13.46 -7.67 -6.33
CA GLU A 208 -14.13 -7.64 -7.63
C GLU A 208 -15.41 -6.81 -7.45
N MET A 209 -15.67 -5.86 -8.36
CA MET A 209 -17.00 -5.26 -8.48
C MET A 209 -17.97 -6.32 -9.02
N GLY A 210 -18.13 -7.43 -8.28
CA GLY A 210 -19.23 -8.34 -8.40
C GLY A 210 -20.42 -7.63 -7.77
N GLY A 211 -21.29 -7.12 -8.63
CA GLY A 211 -22.60 -6.63 -8.22
C GLY A 211 -23.36 -7.74 -7.50
N GLU A 212 -24.08 -7.34 -6.47
CA GLU A 212 -25.36 -7.97 -6.14
C GLU A 212 -26.31 -7.90 -7.36
#